data_AF-A0A2I0CZ69-F1
#
_entry.id   AF-A0A2I0CZ69-F1
#
_cell.length_a   1.000
_cell.length_b   1.000
_cell.length_c   1.000
_cell.angle_alpha   90.00
_cell.angle_beta   90.00
_cell.angle_gamma   90.00
#
_symmetry.space_group_name_H-M   'P 1'
#
loop_
_entity.id
_entity.type
_entity.pdbx_description
1 polymer ?
#
loop_
_entity_poly.entity_id
_entity_poly.type
_entity_poly.pdbx_seq_one_letter_code
_entity_poly.pdbx_strand_id
1 'polypeptide(L)'
;MKWALLSVWDKTGIVDLARELAGQKYNIMSSGGTGKALAAAGIRFTEVSSYTGFPEMMDGRVKTLHPKVHGGLLGRGQIDDAVMAKHGINRIDLLVVNLYPFEAMSEK
;
A
#
# COMPACT_ATOMS: atom_id res chain seq x y z
N MET A 1 -14.52 4.59 -4.75
CA MET A 1 -13.25 4.71 -5.51
C MET A 1 -12.35 3.56 -5.06
N LYS A 2 -11.68 2.86 -5.97
CA LYS A 2 -10.95 1.63 -5.63
C LYS A 2 -9.49 1.93 -5.27
N TRP A 3 -8.97 1.34 -4.21
CA TRP A 3 -7.57 1.51 -3.81
C TRP A 3 -6.78 0.21 -3.93
N ALA A 4 -5.53 0.33 -4.38
CA ALA A 4 -4.56 -0.74 -4.39
C ALA A 4 -3.35 -0.36 -3.52
N LEU A 5 -2.99 -1.22 -2.57
CA LEU A 5 -1.78 -1.06 -1.75
C LEU A 5 -0.67 -1.95 -2.32
N LEU A 6 0.42 -1.33 -2.79
CA LEU A 6 1.58 -2.00 -3.38
C LEU A 6 2.77 -1.89 -2.41
N SER A 7 3.23 -3.02 -1.88
CA SER A 7 4.35 -3.09 -0.94
C SER A 7 5.14 -4.36 -1.17
N VAL A 8 6.11 -4.31 -2.07
CA VAL A 8 6.88 -5.49 -2.50
C VAL A 8 8.37 -5.36 -2.19
N TRP A 9 8.97 -6.48 -1.78
CA TRP A 9 10.41 -6.65 -1.75
C TRP A 9 10.99 -6.84 -3.16
N ASP A 10 10.47 -7.79 -3.93
CA ASP A 10 10.83 -7.97 -5.34
C ASP A 10 9.95 -7.06 -6.20
N LYS A 11 10.59 -6.16 -6.95
CA LYS A 11 9.92 -5.15 -7.80
C LYS A 11 9.68 -5.65 -9.22
N THR A 12 10.00 -6.90 -9.54
CA THR A 12 9.78 -7.47 -10.87
C THR A 12 8.32 -7.28 -11.30
N GLY A 13 8.10 -6.62 -12.44
CA GLY A 13 6.78 -6.33 -13.01
C GLY A 13 5.93 -5.29 -12.28
N ILE A 14 6.39 -4.68 -11.18
CA ILE A 14 5.54 -3.79 -10.35
C ILE A 14 5.11 -2.52 -11.09
N VAL A 15 5.97 -1.99 -11.97
CA VAL A 15 5.69 -0.78 -12.74
C VAL A 15 4.60 -1.03 -13.77
N ASP A 16 4.66 -2.15 -14.49
CA ASP A 16 3.66 -2.47 -15.52
C ASP A 16 2.30 -2.78 -14.88
N LEU A 17 2.30 -3.51 -13.77
CA LEU A 17 1.09 -3.74 -12.97
C LEU A 17 0.49 -2.40 -12.48
N ALA A 18 1.30 -1.51 -11.93
CA ALA A 18 0.83 -0.21 -11.44
C ALA A 18 0.28 0.67 -12.57
N ARG A 19 0.86 0.62 -13.77
CA ARG A 19 0.36 1.34 -14.94
C ARG A 19 -1.03 0.84 -15.35
N GLU A 20 -1.22 -0.47 -15.38
CA GLU A 20 -2.52 -1.09 -15.69
C GLU A 20 -3.58 -0.73 -14.64
N LEU A 21 -3.24 -0.83 -13.35
CA LEU A 21 -4.13 -0.44 -12.25
C LEU A 21 -4.55 1.04 -12.36
N ALA A 22 -3.61 1.93 -12.67
CA ALA A 22 -3.92 3.34 -12.91
C ALA A 22 -4.85 3.53 -14.13
N GLY A 23 -4.64 2.77 -15.21
CA GLY A 23 -5.53 2.73 -16.38
C GLY A 23 -6.95 2.30 -16.04
N GLN A 24 -7.10 1.38 -15.09
CA GLN A 24 -8.39 0.93 -14.53
C GLN A 24 -8.94 1.84 -13.42
N LYS A 25 -8.35 3.03 -13.23
CA LYS A 25 -8.79 4.07 -12.28
C LYS A 25 -8.66 3.65 -10.80
N TYR A 26 -7.70 2.78 -10.47
CA TYR A 26 -7.31 2.56 -9.08
C TYR A 26 -6.48 3.75 -8.58
N ASN A 27 -6.72 4.15 -7.33
CA ASN A 27 -5.76 4.93 -6.58
C ASN A 27 -4.70 3.99 -6.02
N ILE A 28 -3.43 4.32 -6.26
CA ILE A 28 -2.31 3.52 -5.80
C ILE A 28 -1.77 4.11 -4.50
N MET A 29 -1.60 3.26 -3.50
CA MET A 29 -0.90 3.56 -2.26
C MET A 29 0.38 2.73 -2.20
N SER A 30 1.48 3.34 -1.81
CA SER A 30 2.76 2.64 -1.66
C SER A 30 3.65 3.33 -0.64
N SER A 31 4.80 2.73 -0.35
CA SER A 31 5.81 3.33 0.52
C SER A 31 7.22 2.81 0.20
N GLY A 32 8.23 3.50 0.73
CA GLY A 32 9.61 3.05 0.72
C GLY A 32 10.13 2.67 -0.66
N GLY A 33 10.78 1.51 -0.78
CA GLY A 33 11.40 1.06 -2.02
C GLY A 33 10.42 0.83 -3.19
N THR A 34 9.18 0.42 -2.90
CA THR A 34 8.16 0.27 -3.96
C THR A 34 7.73 1.64 -4.47
N GLY A 35 7.42 2.59 -3.58
CA GLY A 35 7.06 3.96 -3.94
C GLY A 35 8.14 4.65 -4.77
N LYS A 36 9.42 4.46 -4.42
CA LYS A 36 10.56 4.98 -5.20
C LYS A 36 10.59 4.43 -6.64
N ALA A 37 10.34 3.13 -6.82
CA ALA A 37 10.30 2.51 -8.15
C ALA A 37 9.14 3.07 -8.99
N LEU A 38 7.97 3.28 -8.39
CA LEU A 38 6.82 3.89 -9.05
C LEU A 38 7.09 5.35 -9.43
N ALA A 39 7.67 6.14 -8.52
CA ALA A 39 8.04 7.53 -8.77
C ALA A 39 9.02 7.66 -9.94
N ALA A 40 10.05 6.81 -9.99
CA ALA A 40 11.04 6.79 -11.07
C ALA A 40 10.42 6.47 -12.43
N ALA A 41 9.32 5.71 -12.47
CA ALA A 41 8.57 5.40 -13.67
C ALA A 41 7.47 6.44 -14.00
N GLY A 42 7.39 7.55 -13.26
CA GLY A 42 6.37 8.60 -13.45
C GLY A 42 4.95 8.20 -13.03
N ILE A 43 4.81 7.12 -12.25
CA ILE A 43 3.51 6.65 -11.77
C ILE A 43 3.13 7.42 -10.52
N ARG A 44 1.98 8.09 -10.55
CA ARG A 44 1.42 8.78 -9.38
C ARG A 44 0.92 7.76 -8.36
N PHE A 45 1.29 7.97 -7.11
CA PHE A 45 0.80 7.18 -5.98
C PHE A 45 0.68 8.07 -4.74
N THR A 46 -0.05 7.58 -3.74
CA THR A 46 -0.15 8.19 -2.41
C THR A 46 0.82 7.48 -1.47
N GLU A 47 1.69 8.25 -0.82
CA GLU A 47 2.54 7.71 0.26
C GLU A 47 1.68 7.27 1.45
N VAL A 48 1.98 6.08 2.00
CA VAL A 48 1.25 5.53 3.16
C VAL A 48 1.25 6.51 4.33
N SER A 49 2.38 7.17 4.62
CA SER A 49 2.49 8.16 5.71
C SER A 49 1.60 9.37 5.51
N SER A 50 1.46 9.85 4.27
CA SER A 50 0.54 10.93 3.92
C SER A 50 -0.93 10.51 4.10
N TYR A 51 -1.26 9.26 3.78
CA TYR A 51 -2.62 8.72 3.97
C TYR A 51 -2.96 8.51 5.45
N THR A 52 -2.04 7.93 6.22
CA THR A 52 -2.27 7.67 7.64
C THR A 52 -2.24 8.97 8.45
N GLY A 53 -1.42 9.93 8.04
CA GLY A 53 -1.08 11.12 8.83
C GLY A 53 -0.02 10.82 9.89
N PHE A 54 0.61 9.64 9.83
CA PHE A 54 1.58 9.19 10.81
C PHE A 54 2.98 9.11 10.17
N PRO A 55 4.02 9.70 10.79
CA PRO A 55 5.35 9.76 10.19
C PRO A 55 6.01 8.38 10.10
N GLU A 56 7.02 8.26 9.25
CA GLU A 56 7.88 7.07 9.24
C GLU A 56 8.75 7.03 10.51
N MET A 57 8.80 5.88 11.17
CA MET A 57 9.59 5.67 12.38
C MET A 57 10.16 4.25 12.41
N MET A 58 11.20 4.05 13.24
CA MET A 58 11.88 2.75 13.40
C MET A 58 12.34 2.16 12.06
N ASP A 59 12.94 2.97 11.20
CA ASP A 59 13.42 2.57 9.87
C ASP A 59 12.32 1.90 9.01
N GLY A 60 11.11 2.45 9.08
CA GLY A 60 9.97 1.97 8.29
C GLY A 60 9.30 0.70 8.80
N ARG A 61 9.70 0.16 9.97
CA ARG A 61 9.16 -1.09 10.53
C ARG A 61 7.66 -1.05 10.82
N VAL A 62 7.11 0.11 11.17
CA VAL A 62 5.72 0.23 11.67
C VAL A 62 4.82 1.13 10.81
N LYS A 63 5.26 1.52 9.61
CA LYS A 63 4.55 2.51 8.80
C LYS A 63 3.17 2.08 8.29
N THR A 64 2.97 0.78 8.08
CA THR A 64 1.68 0.21 7.63
C THR A 64 0.81 -0.31 8.77
N LEU A 65 1.34 -0.40 10.00
CA LEU A 65 0.63 -0.88 11.19
C LEU A 65 -0.29 0.20 11.76
N HIS A 66 -1.27 0.61 10.95
CA HIS A 66 -2.17 1.71 11.25
C HIS A 66 -3.64 1.34 10.98
N PRO A 67 -4.62 1.79 11.80
CA PRO A 67 -6.03 1.46 11.61
C PRO A 67 -6.58 1.86 10.24
N LYS A 68 -6.14 2.98 9.66
CA LYS A 68 -6.55 3.37 8.30
C LYS A 68 -6.11 2.40 7.21
N VAL A 69 -5.00 1.67 7.41
CA VAL A 69 -4.52 0.67 6.45
C VAL A 69 -5.26 -0.64 6.70
N HIS A 70 -5.18 -1.18 7.92
CA HIS A 70 -5.79 -2.47 8.24
C HIS A 70 -7.32 -2.44 8.22
N GLY A 71 -7.96 -1.36 8.64
CA GLY A 71 -9.40 -1.16 8.50
C GLY A 71 -9.83 -1.06 7.02
N GLY A 72 -8.97 -0.55 6.15
CA GLY A 72 -9.21 -0.54 4.70
C GLY A 72 -9.17 -1.93 4.07
N LEU A 73 -8.31 -2.81 4.60
CA LEU A 73 -8.16 -4.20 4.16
C LEU A 73 -9.22 -5.14 4.76
N LEU A 74 -9.56 -4.94 6.03
CA LEU A 74 -10.40 -5.86 6.82
C LEU A 74 -11.87 -5.43 6.89
N GLY A 75 -12.20 -4.20 6.52
CA GLY A 75 -13.55 -3.67 6.57
C GLY A 75 -14.50 -4.47 5.69
N ARG A 76 -15.60 -4.95 6.27
CA ARG A 76 -16.63 -5.69 5.54
C ARG A 76 -17.53 -4.68 4.84
N GLY A 77 -17.64 -4.79 3.52
CA GLY A 77 -18.51 -3.92 2.73
C GLY A 77 -19.95 -3.93 3.24
N GLN A 78 -20.63 -2.78 3.14
CA GLN A 78 -22.00 -2.52 3.61
C GLN A 78 -22.20 -2.60 5.14
N ILE A 79 -21.43 -3.41 5.85
CA ILE A 79 -21.51 -3.59 7.30
C ILE A 79 -20.70 -2.50 8.02
N ASP A 80 -19.44 -2.32 7.60
CA ASP A 80 -18.49 -1.43 8.29
C ASP A 80 -18.33 -0.07 7.57
N ASP A 81 -19.03 0.14 6.44
CA ASP A 81 -18.88 1.34 5.59
C ASP A 81 -19.08 2.65 6.38
N ALA A 82 -20.07 2.70 7.27
CA ALA A 82 -20.38 3.89 8.06
C ALA A 82 -19.25 4.25 9.04
N VAL A 83 -18.67 3.26 9.73
CA VAL A 83 -17.56 3.49 10.67
C VAL A 83 -16.27 3.81 9.91
N MET A 84 -16.03 3.15 8.77
CA MET A 84 -14.90 3.45 7.90
C MET A 84 -14.96 4.89 7.39
N ALA A 85 -16.11 5.33 6.87
CA ALA A 85 -16.31 6.70 6.41
C ALA A 85 -16.10 7.73 7.53
N LYS A 86 -16.66 7.47 8.72
CA LYS A 86 -16.49 8.34 9.91
C LYS A 86 -15.02 8.57 10.27
N HIS A 87 -14.17 7.57 10.08
CA HIS A 87 -12.74 7.64 10.43
C HIS A 87 -11.82 7.89 9.22
N GLY A 88 -12.38 8.23 8.05
CA GLY A 88 -11.61 8.50 6.84
C GLY A 88 -10.80 7.30 6.36
N ILE A 89 -11.33 6.09 6.55
CA ILE A 89 -10.72 4.83 6.14
C ILE A 89 -11.20 4.52 4.72
N ASN A 90 -10.26 4.56 3.77
CA ASN A 90 -10.52 4.12 2.41
C ASN A 90 -10.47 2.60 2.33
N ARG A 91 -11.45 2.00 1.65
CA ARG A 91 -11.44 0.59 1.31
C ARG A 91 -10.27 0.29 0.37
N ILE A 92 -9.52 -0.77 0.68
CA ILE A 92 -8.39 -1.27 -0.12
C ILE A 92 -8.86 -2.57 -0.77
N ASP A 93 -9.10 -2.52 -2.07
CA ASP A 93 -9.67 -3.65 -2.83
C ASP A 93 -8.59 -4.60 -3.35
N LEU A 94 -7.34 -4.16 -3.40
CA LEU A 94 -6.20 -4.97 -3.86
C LEU A 94 -4.97 -4.74 -2.97
N LEU A 95 -4.37 -5.81 -2.50
CA LEU A 95 -3.07 -5.81 -1.82
C LEU A 95 -2.07 -6.59 -2.65
N VAL A 96 -1.00 -5.93 -3.08
CA VAL A 96 0.13 -6.55 -3.78
C VAL A 96 1.32 -6.54 -2.84
N VAL A 97 1.66 -7.71 -2.31
CA VAL A 97 2.74 -7.87 -1.32
C VAL A 97 3.55 -9.12 -1.65
N ASN A 98 4.86 -8.99 -1.54
CA ASN A 98 5.77 -10.12 -1.42
C ASN A 98 6.80 -9.79 -0.35
N LEU A 99 7.26 -10.81 0.35
CA LEU A 99 8.10 -10.66 1.53
C LEU A 99 9.58 -10.72 1.14
N TYR A 100 10.42 -10.17 2.01
CA TYR A 100 11.85 -10.37 1.86
C TYR A 100 12.19 -11.88 1.97
N PRO A 101 13.17 -12.38 1.21
CA PRO A 101 13.55 -13.79 1.22
C PRO A 101 14.37 -14.08 2.49
N PHE A 102 13.69 -14.26 3.63
CA PHE A 102 14.36 -14.40 4.93
C PHE A 102 15.39 -15.50 4.94
N GLU A 103 15.04 -16.69 4.45
CA GLU A 103 15.92 -17.86 4.41
C GLU A 103 17.26 -17.52 3.76
N ALA A 104 17.25 -17.03 2.52
CA ALA A 104 18.45 -16.64 1.77
C ALA A 104 19.23 -15.46 2.41
N MET A 105 18.56 -14.62 3.21
CA MET A 105 19.22 -13.53 3.94
C MET A 105 19.79 -13.95 5.29
N SER A 106 19.30 -15.04 5.85
CA SER A 106 19.67 -15.56 7.17
C SER A 106 20.91 -16.45 7.16
N GLU A 107 21.32 -16.94 5.98
CA GLU A 107 22.52 -17.76 5.77
C GLU A 107 23.85 -16.97 5.82
N LYS A 108 23.93 -15.95 6.68
CA LYS A 108 25.16 -15.20 6.96
C LYS A 108 25.73 -15.52 8.33
#